data_AF-U5NIT0-F1
#
_entry.id   AF-U5NIT0-F1
#
_cell.length_a   1.000
_cell.length_b   1.000
_cell.length_c   1.000
_cell.angle_alpha   90.00
_cell.angle_beta   90.00
_cell.angle_gamma   90.00
#
_symmetry.space_group_name_H-M   'P 1'
#
loop_
_entity.id
_entity.type
_entity.pdbx_description
1 polymer ?
#
loop_
_entity_poly.entity_id
_entity_poly.type
_entity_poly.pdbx_seq_one_letter_code
_entity_poly.pdbx_strand_id
1 'polypeptide(L)' 'MSKAKKSIIAMGMYFAVANVALKFIGNLLDGDAIQINRSVTWTALFWFVGGLFIGYLNQKSQSK' A
#
# COMPACT_ATOMS: atom_id res chain seq x y z
N MET A 1 2.84 -12.02 -17.84
CA MET A 1 2.10 -11.57 -16.63
C MET A 1 0.71 -11.11 -17.08
N SER A 2 -0.39 -11.68 -16.57
CA SER A 2 -1.75 -11.34 -17.04
C SER A 2 -2.19 -9.93 -16.61
N LYS A 3 -3.11 -9.29 -17.36
CA LYS A 3 -3.66 -7.97 -17.03
C LYS A 3 -4.17 -7.89 -15.59
N ALA A 4 -4.85 -8.95 -15.13
CA ALA A 4 -5.37 -9.02 -13.76
C ALA A 4 -4.25 -9.01 -12.70
N LYS A 5 -3.18 -9.80 -12.91
CA LYS A 5 -2.02 -9.79 -12.00
C LYS A 5 -1.33 -8.43 -11.95
N LYS A 6 -1.21 -7.72 -13.09
CA LYS A 6 -0.70 -6.35 -13.12
C LYS A 6 -1.60 -5.37 -12.35
N SER A 7 -2.92 -5.49 -12.48
CA SER A 7 -3.90 -4.66 -11.76
C SER A 7 -3.81 -4.86 -10.24
N ILE A 8 -3.71 -6.10 -9.78
CA ILE A 8 -3.55 -6.43 -8.35
C ILE A 8 -2.27 -5.81 -7.77
N ILE A 9 -1.15 -5.95 -8.49
CA ILE A 9 0.13 -5.38 -8.06
C ILE A 9 0.07 -3.85 -8.05
N ALA A 10 -0.58 -3.23 -9.02
CA ALA A 10 -0.81 -1.78 -9.05
C ALA A 10 -1.65 -1.32 -7.85
N MET A 11 -2.70 -2.07 -7.48
CA MET A 11 -3.49 -1.83 -6.28
C MET A 11 -2.62 -1.90 -5.01
N GLY A 12 -1.82 -2.96 -4.88
CA GLY A 12 -0.87 -3.13 -3.77
C GLY A 12 0.12 -1.97 -3.66
N MET A 13 0.75 -1.58 -4.76
CA MET A 13 1.68 -0.44 -4.79
C MET A 13 0.99 0.87 -4.45
N TYR A 14 -0.22 1.12 -4.96
CA TYR A 14 -0.98 2.33 -4.67
C TYR A 14 -1.27 2.47 -3.18
N PHE A 15 -1.79 1.41 -2.55
CA PHE A 15 -2.09 1.43 -1.12
C PHE A 15 -0.83 1.60 -0.27
N ALA A 16 0.28 0.95 -0.64
CA ALA A 16 1.55 1.09 0.06
C ALA A 16 2.06 2.54 0.01
N VAL A 17 2.14 3.12 -1.19
CA VAL A 17 2.66 4.48 -1.39
C VAL A 17 1.75 5.53 -0.73
N ALA A 18 0.43 5.42 -0.86
CA ALA A 18 -0.50 6.36 -0.27
C ALA A 18 -0.41 6.39 1.26
N ASN A 19 -0.37 5.22 1.92
CA ASN A 19 -0.29 5.15 3.37
C ASN A 19 1.08 5.53 3.92
N VAL A 20 2.15 5.24 3.17
CA VAL A 20 3.48 5.75 3.51
C VAL A 20 3.49 7.27 3.41
N ALA A 21 2.99 7.85 2.31
CA ALA A 21 2.93 9.30 2.13
C ALA A 21 2.11 9.98 3.25
N LEU A 22 0.95 9.43 3.63
CA LEU A 22 0.16 9.93 4.77
C LEU A 22 0.95 9.93 6.07
N LYS A 23 1.76 8.89 6.32
CA LYS A 23 2.59 8.81 7.51
C LYS A 23 3.74 9.82 7.51
N PHE A 24 4.35 10.06 6.35
CA PHE A 24 5.33 11.14 6.19
C PHE A 24 4.70 12.51 6.42
N ILE A 25 3.51 12.76 5.88
CA ILE A 25 2.77 14.01 6.07
C ILE A 25 2.39 14.19 7.54
N GLY A 26 1.90 13.14 8.21
CA GLY A 26 1.59 13.17 9.63
C GLY A 26 2.80 13.54 10.49
N ASN A 27 3.93 12.85 10.28
CA ASN A 27 5.17 13.16 11.00
C ASN A 27 5.66 14.60 10.74
N LEU A 28 5.51 15.11 9.51
CA LEU A 28 5.85 16.51 9.18
C LEU A 28 4.95 17.51 9.91
N LEU A 29 3.65 17.21 10.02
CA LEU A 29 2.69 18.05 10.75
C LEU A 29 2.96 18.06 12.26
N ASP A 30 3.43 16.94 12.80
CA ASP A 30 3.83 16.81 14.20
C ASP A 30 5.19 17.47 14.50
N GLY A 31 5.88 18.01 13.47
CA GLY A 31 7.19 18.65 13.60
C GLY A 31 8.35 17.67 13.81
N ASP A 32 8.09 16.37 13.66
CA ASP A 32 9.07 15.32 13.83
C ASP A 32 9.94 15.15 12.58
N ALA A 33 11.22 14.83 12.80
CA ALA A 33 12.13 14.52 11.71
C ALA A 33 11.60 13.31 10.92
N ILE A 34 11.53 13.45 9.60
CA ILE A 34 11.21 12.35 8.69
C ILE A 34 12.32 11.29 8.81
N GLN A 35 12.13 10.33 9.69
CA GLN A 35 13.00 9.18 9.80
C GLN A 35 12.36 8.02 9.03
N ILE A 36 13.11 7.44 8.10
CA ILE A 36 12.80 6.13 7.53
C ILE A 36 13.05 5.10 8.63
N ASN A 37 12.09 5.00 9.55
CA ASN A 37 12.09 4.07 10.67
C ASN A 37 11.47 2.75 10.21
N ARG A 38 11.83 1.66 10.89
CA ARG A 38 11.16 0.35 10.83
C ARG A 38 9.63 0.43 10.82
N SER A 39 9.07 1.44 11.51
CA SER A 39 7.63 1.74 11.51
C SER A 39 7.07 2.10 10.13
N VAL A 40 7.80 2.90 9.34
CA VAL A 40 7.42 3.29 7.97
C VAL A 40 7.53 2.09 7.03
N THR A 41 8.61 1.31 7.14
CA THR A 41 8.79 0.08 6.36
C THR A 41 7.69 -0.93 6.64
N TRP A 42 7.31 -1.12 7.91
CA TRP A 42 6.19 -1.99 8.28
C TRP A 42 4.85 -1.49 7.75
N THR A 43 4.64 -0.18 7.76
CA THR A 43 3.43 0.44 7.19
C THR A 43 3.35 0.17 5.69
N ALA A 44 4.46 0.36 4.97
CA ALA A 44 4.55 0.04 3.54
C ALA A 44 4.23 -1.44 3.26
N LEU A 45 4.84 -2.35 4.03
CA LEU A 45 4.67 -3.80 3.85
C LEU A 45 3.23 -4.24 4.13
N PHE A 46 2.64 -3.76 5.23
CA PHE A 46 1.28 -4.08 5.64
C PHE A 46 0.27 -3.63 4.57
N TRP A 47 0.37 -2.39 4.11
CA TRP A 47 -0.56 -1.85 3.12
C TRP A 47 -0.32 -2.40 1.71
N PHE A 48 0.91 -2.78 1.37
CA PHE A 48 1.20 -3.50 0.14
C PHE A 48 0.50 -4.86 0.12
N VAL A 49 0.68 -5.67 1.16
CA VAL A 49 0.03 -6.99 1.28
C VAL A 49 -1.49 -6.85 1.35
N GLY A 50 -2.00 -5.87 2.09
CA GLY A 50 -3.42 -5.54 2.15
C GLY A 50 -4.00 -5.19 0.77
N GLY A 51 -3.32 -4.34 0.00
CA GLY A 51 -3.75 -3.98 -1.35
C GLY A 51 -3.69 -5.14 -2.35
N LEU A 52 -2.71 -6.05 -2.22
CA LEU A 52 -2.69 -7.30 -2.98
C LEU A 52 -3.88 -8.20 -2.64
N PHE A 53 -4.24 -8.31 -1.36
CA PHE A 53 -5.38 -9.11 -0.90
C PHE A 53 -6.71 -8.53 -1.40
N ILE A 54 -6.91 -7.21 -1.31
CA ILE A 54 -8.08 -6.52 -1.86
C ILE A 54 -8.16 -6.74 -3.37
N GLY A 55 -7.04 -6.59 -4.09
CA GLY A 55 -6.99 -6.84 -5.53
C GLY A 55 -7.37 -8.27 -5.89
N TYR A 56 -6.90 -9.25 -5.11
CA TYR A 56 -7.26 -10.67 -5.28
C TYR A 56 -8.76 -10.92 -5.06
N LEU A 57 -9.34 -10.36 -3.99
CA LEU A 57 -10.78 -10.47 -3.72
C LEU A 57 -11.62 -9.81 -4.82
N ASN A 58 -11.21 -8.63 -5.30
CA ASN A 58 -11.91 -7.91 -6.36
C ASN A 58 -11.86 -8.71 -7.68
N GLN A 59 -10.71 -9.28 -8.03
CA GLN A 59 -10.59 -10.16 -9.20
C GLN A 59 -11.48 -11.41 -9.07
N LYS A 60 -11.53 -12.02 -7.88
CA LYS A 60 -12.36 -13.19 -7.61
C LYS A 60 -13.86 -12.87 -7.71
N SER A 61 -14.26 -11.65 -7.33
CA SER A 61 -15.63 -11.14 -7.46
C SER A 61 -16.05 -10.98 -8.93
N GLN A 62 -15.18 -10.43 -9.78
CA GLN A 62 -15.47 -10.22 -11.21
C GLN A 62 -15.42 -11.50 -12.07
N SER A 63 -14.97 -12.62 -11.51
CA SER A 63 -14.93 -13.91 -12.22
C SER A 63 -16.21 -14.73 -12.08
N LYS A 64 -17.21 -14.24 -11.34
CA LYS A 64 -18.58 -14.78 -11.28
C LYS A 64 -19.49 -13.98 -12.20
#